data_AF-A0A482RKE7-F1
#
_entry.id   AF-A0A482RKE7-F1
#
_cell.length_a   1.000
_cell.length_b   1.000
_cell.length_c   1.000
_cell.angle_alpha   90.00
_cell.angle_beta   90.00
_cell.angle_gamma   90.00
#
_symmetry.space_group_name_H-M   'P 1'
#
loop_
_entity.id
_entity.type
_entity.pdbx_description
1 polymer ?
#
loop_
_entity_poly.entity_id
_entity_poly.type
_entity_poly.pdbx_seq_one_letter_code
_entity_poly.pdbx_strand_id
1 'polypeptide(L)'
;MGALSTATGVPLLAPGAAQARAHAHLAGKAAAVHALKHMMADFRQLLTNVNYLKLLFGFSVGVGLFNALLTILSQVLRPCGYGDDVASIGGGVLLGCGLASAVALGLLLEKTRAYVPLLKVGITLAVGACAFFLASLHPGNNAQIIASLALLGICLLPLLPLSLENAAECTYPIPEDNSAALMLFLGQMWGIMFIFVFNHLLENWPVSMHCTSIVTPFAGMMLFSLAAASAVMLLFGKDYRRQSAETSKSANIQHDAMGAALGTHVVLA
;
A
#
# COMPACT_ATOMS: atom_id res chain seq x y z
N MET A 1 -38.95 48.71 3.76
CA MET A 1 -37.56 48.28 3.49
C MET A 1 -36.89 48.15 4.85
N GLY A 2 -36.90 46.98 5.52
CA GLY A 2 -36.19 45.76 5.13
C GLY A 2 -34.68 45.97 5.33
N ALA A 3 -33.88 45.15 5.98
CA ALA A 3 -34.02 43.94 6.79
C ALA A 3 -32.61 43.68 7.38
N LEU A 4 -32.50 42.66 8.24
CA LEU A 4 -31.28 41.96 8.69
C LEU A 4 -30.51 42.63 9.85
N SER A 5 -30.71 42.21 11.11
CA SER A 5 -30.40 40.89 11.68
C SER A 5 -28.94 40.51 11.47
N THR A 6 -28.14 40.65 12.52
CA THR A 6 -27.07 39.72 12.94
C THR A 6 -26.49 40.21 14.27
N ALA A 7 -27.34 40.27 15.30
CA ALA A 7 -26.84 40.10 16.65
C ALA A 7 -26.32 38.66 16.71
N THR A 8 -25.00 38.50 16.69
CA THR A 8 -24.32 37.24 16.91
C THR A 8 -24.69 36.75 18.30
N GLY A 9 -25.77 35.97 18.38
CA GLY A 9 -26.22 35.26 19.56
C GLY A 9 -25.23 34.16 19.88
N VAL A 10 -24.12 34.54 20.52
CA VAL A 10 -23.42 33.61 21.40
C VAL A 10 -24.25 33.60 22.69
N PRO A 11 -25.01 32.53 22.99
CA PRO A 11 -25.72 32.48 24.27
C PRO A 11 -24.70 32.63 25.40
N LEU A 12 -24.98 33.55 26.33
CA LEU A 12 -24.24 33.76 27.58
C LEU A 12 -24.24 32.42 28.35
N LEU A 13 -23.20 31.63 28.12
CA LEU A 13 -23.03 30.32 28.70
C LEU A 13 -22.83 30.50 30.22
N ALA A 14 -23.64 29.85 31.05
CA ALA A 14 -23.50 29.91 32.51
C ALA A 14 -22.04 29.62 32.91
N PRO A 15 -21.46 30.30 33.93
CA PRO A 15 -20.04 30.17 34.27
C PRO A 15 -19.56 28.72 34.44
N GLY A 16 -20.42 27.82 34.95
CA GLY A 16 -20.14 26.39 35.05
C GLY A 16 -20.07 25.66 33.71
N ALA A 17 -20.85 26.05 32.70
CA ALA A 17 -20.81 25.47 31.36
C ALA A 17 -19.59 25.96 30.55
N ALA A 18 -19.11 27.18 30.80
CA ALA A 18 -17.87 27.70 30.22
C ALA A 18 -16.64 26.97 30.79
N GLN A 19 -16.60 26.75 32.10
CA GLN A 19 -15.57 25.92 32.74
C GLN A 19 -15.61 24.47 32.25
N ALA A 20 -16.79 23.85 32.15
CA ALA A 20 -16.93 22.48 31.65
C ALA A 20 -16.38 22.33 30.21
N ARG A 21 -16.62 23.29 29.32
CA ARG A 21 -16.03 23.31 27.96
C ARG A 21 -14.52 23.53 27.98
N ALA A 22 -14.00 24.40 28.84
CA ALA A 22 -12.56 24.62 28.98
C ALA A 22 -11.84 23.35 29.49
N HIS A 23 -12.41 22.65 30.47
CA HIS A 23 -11.90 21.37 30.96
C HIS A 23 -12.01 20.25 29.92
N ALA A 24 -13.11 20.18 29.17
CA ALA A 24 -13.25 19.24 28.05
C ALA A 24 -12.23 19.52 26.93
N HIS A 25 -11.94 20.79 26.64
CA HIS A 25 -10.93 21.18 25.66
C HIS A 25 -9.49 20.87 26.13
N LEU A 26 -9.18 21.09 27.41
CA LEU A 26 -7.90 20.67 27.99
C LEU A 26 -7.75 19.14 28.01
N ALA A 27 -8.81 18.41 28.40
CA ALA A 27 -8.83 16.96 28.38
C ALA A 27 -8.68 16.41 26.95
N GLY A 28 -9.32 17.04 25.97
CA GLY A 28 -9.16 16.71 24.55
C GLY A 28 -7.73 16.95 24.05
N LYS A 29 -7.11 18.09 24.41
CA LYS A 29 -5.70 18.35 24.10
C LYS A 29 -4.77 17.34 24.77
N ALA A 30 -4.99 17.01 26.05
CA ALA A 30 -4.18 16.05 26.77
C ALA A 30 -4.30 14.63 26.18
N ALA A 31 -5.51 14.21 25.83
CA ALA A 31 -5.78 12.95 25.14
C ALA A 31 -5.10 12.90 23.76
N ALA A 32 -5.15 14.00 22.99
CA ALA A 32 -4.49 14.10 21.70
C ALA A 32 -2.96 14.01 21.82
N VAL A 33 -2.35 14.69 22.80
CA VAL A 33 -0.90 14.62 23.05
C VAL A 33 -0.49 13.22 23.49
N HIS A 34 -1.30 12.57 24.33
CA HIS A 34 -1.06 11.20 24.76
C HIS A 34 -1.15 10.22 23.59
N ALA A 35 -2.19 10.33 22.75
CA ALA A 35 -2.34 9.52 21.53
C ALA A 35 -1.17 9.72 20.56
N LEU A 36 -0.74 10.97 20.35
CA LEU A 36 0.41 11.28 19.50
C LEU A 36 1.70 10.66 20.02
N LYS A 37 1.91 10.67 21.33
CA LYS A 37 3.11 10.07 21.96
C LYS A 37 3.13 8.55 21.77
N HIS A 38 1.99 7.88 21.90
CA HIS A 38 1.87 6.45 21.61
C HIS A 38 2.09 6.15 20.13
N MET A 39 1.49 6.91 19.22
CA MET A 39 1.70 6.76 17.77
C MET A 39 3.17 6.96 17.37
N MET A 40 3.86 7.96 17.94
CA MET A 40 5.30 8.16 17.68
C MET A 40 6.15 7.01 18.22
N ALA A 41 5.77 6.44 19.38
CA ALA A 41 6.46 5.27 19.93
C ALA A 41 6.28 4.05 19.02
N ASP A 42 5.06 3.82 18.55
CA ASP A 42 4.74 2.77 17.59
C ASP A 42 5.55 2.94 16.30
N PHE A 43 5.58 4.13 15.71
CA PHE A 43 6.37 4.42 14.51
C PHE A 43 7.86 4.16 14.71
N ARG A 44 8.41 4.54 15.87
CA ARG A 44 9.81 4.24 16.19
C ARG A 44 10.06 2.73 16.27
N GLN A 45 9.13 1.98 16.85
CA GLN A 45 9.22 0.53 16.92
C GLN A 45 9.10 -0.14 15.54
N LEU A 46 8.21 0.37 14.68
CA LEU A 46 8.05 -0.07 13.29
C LEU A 46 9.35 0.13 12.50
N LEU A 47 9.92 1.34 12.57
CA LEU A 47 11.15 1.68 11.87
C LEU A 47 12.40 0.97 12.42
N THR A 48 12.31 0.34 13.59
CA THR A 48 13.39 -0.51 14.13
C THR A 48 13.31 -1.95 13.63
N ASN A 49 12.13 -2.39 13.17
CA ASN A 49 11.92 -3.75 12.69
C ASN A 49 12.36 -3.90 11.22
N VAL A 50 13.49 -4.59 11.01
CA VAL A 50 14.09 -4.80 9.68
C VAL A 50 13.15 -5.48 8.70
N ASN A 51 12.31 -6.42 9.16
CA ASN A 51 11.34 -7.08 8.28
C ASN A 51 10.28 -6.10 7.81
N TYR A 52 9.72 -5.32 8.73
CA TYR A 52 8.77 -4.27 8.38
C TYR A 52 9.39 -3.25 7.41
N LEU A 53 10.65 -2.84 7.62
CA LEU A 53 11.34 -1.93 6.71
C LEU A 53 11.48 -2.48 5.28
N LYS A 54 11.76 -3.77 5.11
CA LYS A 54 11.83 -4.41 3.78
C LYS A 54 10.45 -4.38 3.08
N LEU A 55 9.40 -4.71 3.83
CA LEU A 55 8.02 -4.69 3.33
C LEU A 55 7.58 -3.26 2.98
N LEU A 56 7.88 -2.32 3.88
CA LEU A 56 7.62 -0.90 3.74
C LEU A 56 8.27 -0.35 2.46
N PHE A 57 9.55 -0.63 2.25
CA PHE A 57 10.27 -0.18 1.06
C PHE A 57 9.64 -0.71 -0.22
N GLY A 58 9.43 -2.03 -0.33
CA GLY A 58 8.90 -2.60 -1.57
C GLY A 58 7.46 -2.17 -1.85
N PHE A 59 6.63 -2.03 -0.82
CA PHE A 59 5.27 -1.50 -0.95
C PHE A 59 5.27 -0.05 -1.41
N SER A 60 6.02 0.82 -0.73
CA SER A 60 6.03 2.25 -1.03
C SER A 60 6.56 2.53 -2.43
N VAL A 61 7.58 1.80 -2.89
CA VAL A 61 8.05 1.87 -4.28
C VAL A 61 6.97 1.42 -5.25
N GLY A 62 6.29 0.29 -4.98
CA GLY A 62 5.22 -0.22 -5.85
C GLY A 62 4.04 0.74 -5.98
N VAL A 63 3.51 1.25 -4.87
CA VAL A 63 2.41 2.23 -4.84
C VAL A 63 2.83 3.55 -5.49
N GLY A 64 4.03 4.04 -5.17
CA GLY A 64 4.56 5.27 -5.75
C GLY A 64 4.69 5.16 -7.27
N LEU A 65 5.24 4.05 -7.75
CA LEU A 65 5.42 3.82 -9.18
C LEU A 65 4.09 3.66 -9.91
N PHE A 66 3.14 2.94 -9.32
CA PHE A 66 1.79 2.79 -9.86
C PHE A 66 1.09 4.15 -10.03
N ASN A 67 1.13 4.98 -8.98
CA ASN A 67 0.52 6.30 -8.99
C ASN A 67 1.22 7.24 -9.99
N ALA A 68 2.55 7.18 -10.06
CA ALA A 68 3.32 7.93 -11.04
C ALA A 68 2.92 7.53 -12.46
N LEU A 69 2.95 6.23 -12.78
CA LEU A 69 2.60 5.71 -14.09
C LEU A 69 1.21 6.17 -14.54
N LEU A 70 0.20 6.11 -13.68
CA LEU A 70 -1.15 6.61 -13.99
C LEU A 70 -1.15 8.12 -14.32
N THR A 71 -0.39 8.90 -13.56
CA THR A 71 -0.33 10.36 -13.72
C THR A 71 0.31 10.78 -15.03
N ILE A 72 1.41 10.12 -15.42
CA ILE A 72 2.18 10.48 -16.61
C ILE A 72 1.89 9.57 -17.80
N LEU A 73 0.85 8.73 -17.73
CA LEU A 73 0.55 7.72 -18.75
C LEU A 73 0.41 8.36 -20.14
N SER A 74 -0.34 9.46 -20.25
CA SER A 74 -0.48 10.20 -21.50
C SER A 74 0.86 10.70 -22.03
N GLN A 75 1.75 11.17 -21.17
CA GLN A 75 3.08 11.67 -21.55
C GLN A 75 3.99 10.54 -22.05
N VAL A 76 3.87 9.33 -21.49
CA VAL A 76 4.61 8.15 -21.93
C VAL A 76 4.12 7.67 -23.31
N LEU A 77 2.81 7.74 -23.57
CA LEU A 77 2.20 7.26 -24.81
C LEU A 77 2.30 8.24 -25.99
N ARG A 78 2.26 9.55 -25.73
CA ARG A 78 2.28 10.61 -26.76
C ARG A 78 3.45 10.51 -27.75
N PRO A 79 4.72 10.31 -27.31
CA PRO A 79 5.85 10.16 -28.23
C PRO A 79 5.71 8.99 -29.21
N CYS A 80 4.92 7.97 -28.87
CA CYS A 80 4.69 6.80 -29.71
C CYS A 80 3.51 6.94 -30.67
N GLY A 81 2.93 8.14 -30.79
CA GLY A 81 1.84 8.43 -31.72
C GLY A 81 0.46 7.99 -31.23
N TYR A 82 0.33 7.63 -29.95
CA TYR A 82 -0.96 7.32 -29.35
C TYR A 82 -1.69 8.60 -28.93
N GLY A 83 -2.98 8.67 -29.24
CA GLY A 83 -3.85 9.75 -28.79
C GLY A 83 -4.16 9.67 -27.29
N ASP A 84 -4.56 10.80 -26.72
CA ASP A 84 -4.91 10.92 -25.30
C ASP A 84 -6.07 9.99 -24.90
N ASP A 85 -6.96 9.65 -25.84
CA ASP A 85 -8.06 8.69 -25.63
C ASP A 85 -7.55 7.29 -25.27
N VAL A 86 -6.48 6.83 -25.93
CA VAL A 86 -5.90 5.50 -25.67
C VAL A 86 -5.23 5.47 -24.30
N ALA A 87 -4.58 6.56 -23.89
CA ALA A 87 -4.00 6.68 -22.56
C ALA A 87 -5.08 6.65 -21.46
N SER A 88 -6.18 7.38 -21.67
CA SER A 88 -7.33 7.39 -20.74
C SER A 88 -7.98 6.01 -20.63
N ILE A 89 -8.30 5.37 -21.76
CA ILE A 89 -8.87 4.01 -21.79
C ILE A 89 -7.90 3.00 -21.16
N GLY A 90 -6.62 3.07 -21.50
CA GLY A 90 -5.59 2.18 -20.96
C GLY A 90 -5.44 2.30 -19.44
N GLY A 91 -5.42 3.53 -18.91
CA GLY A 91 -5.40 3.78 -17.47
C GLY A 91 -6.66 3.29 -16.76
N GLY A 92 -7.82 3.49 -17.37
CA GLY A 92 -9.10 2.98 -16.88
C GLY A 92 -9.17 1.44 -16.83
N VAL A 93 -8.68 0.78 -17.89
CA VAL A 93 -8.60 -0.70 -17.96
C VAL A 93 -7.61 -1.25 -16.93
N LEU A 94 -6.44 -0.61 -16.78
CA LEU A 94 -5.46 -0.97 -15.77
C LEU A 94 -6.07 -0.92 -14.36
N LEU A 95 -6.81 0.14 -14.03
CA LEU A 95 -7.51 0.26 -12.75
C LEU A 95 -8.64 -0.77 -12.61
N GLY A 96 -9.49 -0.91 -13.63
CA GLY A 96 -10.65 -1.80 -13.60
C GLY A 96 -10.27 -3.28 -13.48
N CYS A 97 -9.38 -3.77 -14.33
CA CYS A 97 -8.92 -5.15 -14.29
C CYS A 97 -8.12 -5.46 -13.02
N GLY A 98 -7.30 -4.51 -12.56
CA GLY A 98 -6.55 -4.71 -11.33
C GLY A 98 -7.42 -4.72 -10.08
N LEU A 99 -8.47 -3.89 -10.01
CA LEU A 99 -9.44 -3.93 -8.91
C LEU A 99 -10.21 -5.27 -8.90
N ALA A 100 -10.65 -5.75 -10.06
CA ALA A 100 -11.29 -7.06 -10.18
C ALA A 100 -10.36 -8.19 -9.72
N SER A 101 -9.08 -8.12 -10.10
CA SER A 101 -8.07 -9.08 -9.64
C SER A 101 -7.82 -9.00 -8.14
N ALA A 102 -7.85 -7.80 -7.53
CA ALA A 102 -7.64 -7.63 -6.10
C ALA A 102 -8.73 -8.33 -5.28
N VAL A 103 -9.99 -8.25 -5.74
CA VAL A 103 -11.10 -9.00 -5.13
C VAL A 103 -10.88 -10.50 -5.25
N ALA A 104 -10.52 -10.99 -6.44
CA ALA A 104 -10.29 -12.41 -6.66
C ALA A 104 -9.13 -12.97 -5.82
N LEU A 105 -8.02 -12.22 -5.71
CA LEU A 105 -6.87 -12.58 -4.88
C LEU A 105 -7.21 -12.51 -3.38
N GLY A 106 -8.02 -11.55 -2.94
CA GLY A 106 -8.51 -11.49 -1.56
C GLY A 106 -9.29 -12.76 -1.17
N LEU A 107 -10.22 -13.19 -2.02
CA LEU A 107 -10.98 -14.44 -1.81
C LEU A 107 -10.08 -15.69 -1.81
N LEU A 108 -9.02 -15.70 -2.63
CA LEU A 108 -8.04 -16.79 -2.66
C LEU A 108 -7.18 -16.80 -1.38
N LEU A 109 -6.88 -15.62 -0.85
CA LEU A 109 -6.06 -15.42 0.34
C LEU A 109 -6.78 -15.89 1.60
N GLU A 110 -8.09 -15.66 1.69
CA GLU A 110 -8.95 -16.21 2.74
C GLU A 110 -8.83 -17.75 2.85
N LYS A 111 -8.69 -18.43 1.71
CA LYS A 111 -8.56 -19.90 1.67
C LYS A 111 -7.14 -20.40 1.92
N THR A 112 -6.13 -19.71 1.40
CA THR A 112 -4.74 -20.20 1.44
C THR A 112 -3.94 -19.74 2.66
N ARG A 113 -4.30 -18.58 3.25
CA ARG A 113 -3.56 -17.89 4.33
C ARG A 113 -2.04 -17.77 4.08
N ALA A 114 -1.65 -17.74 2.81
CA ALA A 114 -0.26 -17.82 2.38
C ALA A 114 0.23 -16.46 1.85
N TYR A 115 0.36 -15.47 2.74
CA TYR A 115 0.65 -14.06 2.40
C TYR A 115 2.00 -13.85 1.72
N VAL A 116 3.09 -14.23 2.39
CA VAL A 116 4.47 -14.08 1.90
C VAL A 116 4.72 -14.72 0.52
N PRO A 117 4.35 -15.99 0.25
CA PRO A 117 4.61 -16.59 -1.05
C PRO A 117 3.80 -15.92 -2.18
N LEU A 118 2.53 -15.58 -1.94
CA LEU A 118 1.72 -14.84 -2.93
C LEU A 118 2.33 -13.47 -3.23
N LEU A 119 2.84 -12.78 -2.21
CA LEU A 119 3.47 -11.47 -2.37
C LEU A 119 4.76 -11.55 -3.19
N LYS A 120 5.60 -12.57 -2.94
CA LYS A 120 6.83 -12.81 -3.71
C LYS A 120 6.55 -13.16 -5.17
N VAL A 121 5.57 -14.02 -5.43
CA VAL A 121 5.18 -14.39 -6.79
C VAL A 121 4.58 -13.18 -7.51
N GLY A 122 3.65 -12.47 -6.86
CA GLY A 122 2.97 -11.33 -7.46
C GLY A 122 3.92 -10.18 -7.80
N ILE A 123 4.90 -9.85 -6.95
CA ILE A 123 5.86 -8.79 -7.27
C ILE A 123 6.81 -9.20 -8.41
N THR A 124 7.16 -10.49 -8.49
CA THR A 124 7.96 -11.01 -9.61
C THR A 124 7.17 -10.95 -10.93
N LEU A 125 5.88 -11.31 -10.89
CA LEU A 125 4.98 -11.17 -12.03
C LEU A 125 4.78 -9.70 -12.43
N ALA A 126 4.72 -8.78 -11.47
CA ALA A 126 4.59 -7.35 -11.75
C ALA A 126 5.82 -6.79 -12.50
N VAL A 127 7.03 -7.24 -12.16
CA VAL A 127 8.26 -6.89 -12.93
C VAL A 127 8.14 -7.39 -14.37
N GLY A 128 7.68 -8.62 -14.57
CA GLY A 128 7.46 -9.19 -15.90
C GLY A 128 6.39 -8.46 -16.71
N ALA A 129 5.26 -8.14 -16.09
CA ALA A 129 4.17 -7.38 -16.71
C ALA A 129 4.60 -5.96 -17.08
N CYS A 130 5.43 -5.33 -16.23
CA CYS A 130 6.02 -4.02 -16.51
C CYS A 130 6.99 -4.08 -17.70
N ALA A 131 7.86 -5.09 -17.76
CA ALA A 131 8.74 -5.31 -18.90
C ALA A 131 7.95 -5.56 -20.19
N PHE A 132 6.85 -6.33 -20.10
CA PHE A 132 5.96 -6.57 -21.24
C PHE A 132 5.24 -5.32 -21.72
N PHE A 133 4.77 -4.46 -20.80
CA PHE A 133 4.21 -3.15 -21.12
C PHE A 133 5.24 -2.27 -21.86
N LEU A 134 6.46 -2.18 -21.32
CA LEU A 134 7.52 -1.39 -21.93
C LEU A 134 7.95 -1.93 -23.30
N ALA A 135 7.99 -3.25 -23.47
CA ALA A 135 8.26 -3.89 -24.76
C ALA A 135 7.10 -3.73 -25.76
N SER A 136 5.87 -3.50 -25.28
CA SER A 136 4.69 -3.32 -26.12
C SER A 136 4.50 -1.88 -26.62
N LEU A 137 5.38 -0.94 -26.26
CA LEU A 137 5.42 0.43 -26.77
C LEU A 137 5.89 0.47 -28.23
N HIS A 138 5.10 -0.07 -29.16
CA HIS A 138 5.39 -0.02 -30.60
C HIS A 138 4.26 0.68 -31.35
N PRO A 139 4.56 1.62 -32.26
CA PRO A 139 3.53 2.38 -32.96
C PRO A 139 2.60 1.45 -33.77
N GLY A 140 1.29 1.71 -33.69
CA GLY A 140 0.28 1.10 -34.56
C GLY A 140 -0.58 -0.02 -33.95
N ASN A 141 -0.34 -0.45 -32.71
CA ASN A 141 -1.17 -1.47 -32.04
C ASN A 141 -1.77 -1.00 -30.70
N ASN A 142 -2.94 -0.35 -30.75
CA ASN A 142 -3.65 0.13 -29.56
C ASN A 142 -4.10 -1.03 -28.65
N ALA A 143 -4.54 -2.15 -29.23
CA ALA A 143 -5.05 -3.29 -28.47
C ALA A 143 -3.95 -3.95 -27.62
N GLN A 144 -2.72 -4.06 -28.15
CA GLN A 144 -1.61 -4.64 -27.42
C GLN A 144 -1.19 -3.80 -26.22
N ILE A 145 -1.16 -2.46 -26.35
CA ILE A 145 -0.86 -1.58 -25.21
C ILE A 145 -1.94 -1.69 -24.13
N ILE A 146 -3.22 -1.64 -24.51
CA ILE A 146 -4.32 -1.76 -23.55
C ILE A 146 -4.27 -3.13 -22.85
N ALA A 147 -3.99 -4.22 -23.56
CA ALA A 147 -3.82 -5.54 -22.98
C ALA A 147 -2.63 -5.61 -22.01
N SER A 148 -1.50 -4.99 -22.36
CA SER A 148 -0.33 -4.95 -21.47
C SER A 148 -0.57 -4.12 -20.20
N LEU A 149 -1.31 -3.02 -20.30
CA LEU A 149 -1.76 -2.21 -19.16
C LEU A 149 -2.76 -2.98 -18.27
N ALA A 150 -3.65 -3.77 -18.88
CA ALA A 150 -4.55 -4.66 -18.16
C ALA A 150 -3.76 -5.71 -17.35
N LEU A 151 -2.79 -6.37 -17.98
CA LEU A 151 -1.92 -7.35 -17.33
C LEU A 151 -1.11 -6.74 -16.19
N LEU A 152 -0.56 -5.53 -16.42
CA LEU A 152 0.15 -4.79 -15.37
C LEU A 152 -0.77 -4.48 -14.19
N GLY A 153 -2.00 -4.02 -14.44
CA GLY A 153 -3.01 -3.77 -13.41
C GLY A 153 -3.35 -5.03 -12.61
N ILE A 154 -3.59 -6.15 -13.30
CA ILE A 154 -3.89 -7.47 -12.68
C ILE A 154 -2.74 -7.92 -11.78
N CYS A 155 -1.49 -7.65 -12.13
CA CYS A 155 -0.35 -8.07 -11.31
C CYS A 155 -0.06 -7.12 -10.13
N LEU A 156 -0.30 -5.81 -10.31
CA LEU A 156 0.21 -4.78 -9.40
C LEU A 156 -0.81 -4.33 -8.35
N LEU A 157 -2.10 -4.17 -8.71
CA LEU A 157 -3.13 -3.70 -7.79
C LEU A 157 -3.45 -4.67 -6.64
N PRO A 158 -3.53 -6.00 -6.86
CA PRO A 158 -3.79 -6.95 -5.77
C PRO A 158 -2.69 -7.01 -4.71
N LEU A 159 -1.47 -6.58 -5.04
CA LEU A 159 -0.36 -6.52 -4.09
C LEU A 159 -0.62 -5.49 -2.98
N LEU A 160 -1.44 -4.47 -3.25
CA LEU A 160 -1.78 -3.44 -2.26
C LEU A 160 -2.48 -4.06 -1.03
N PRO A 161 -3.68 -4.67 -1.11
CA PRO A 161 -4.32 -5.27 0.05
C PRO A 161 -3.48 -6.41 0.65
N LEU A 162 -2.84 -7.23 -0.19
CA LEU A 162 -2.00 -8.34 0.27
C LEU A 162 -0.83 -7.89 1.15
N SER A 163 -0.18 -6.79 0.78
CA SER A 163 0.93 -6.23 1.56
C SER A 163 0.48 -5.57 2.86
N LEU A 164 -0.72 -4.96 2.89
CA LEU A 164 -1.29 -4.38 4.11
C LEU A 164 -1.64 -5.47 5.12
N GLU A 165 -2.23 -6.57 4.66
CA GLU A 165 -2.50 -7.74 5.51
C GLU A 165 -1.20 -8.35 6.05
N ASN A 166 -0.19 -8.53 5.18
CA ASN A 166 1.12 -9.03 5.60
C ASN A 166 1.82 -8.05 6.58
N ALA A 167 1.62 -6.75 6.42
CA ALA A 167 2.16 -5.75 7.35
C ALA A 167 1.51 -5.85 8.73
N ALA A 168 0.18 -5.99 8.78
CA ALA A 168 -0.56 -6.22 10.02
C ALA A 168 -0.10 -7.51 10.72
N GLU A 169 0.19 -8.58 9.97
CA GLU A 169 0.73 -9.82 10.53
C GLU A 169 2.14 -9.66 11.13
N CYS A 170 3.01 -8.87 10.50
CA CYS A 170 4.41 -8.71 10.91
C CYS A 170 4.61 -7.68 12.04
N THR A 171 3.67 -6.75 12.19
CA THR A 171 3.75 -5.64 13.15
C THR A 171 3.01 -5.89 14.46
N TYR A 172 2.34 -7.05 14.61
CA TYR A 172 1.69 -7.43 15.86
C TYR A 172 2.64 -7.33 17.07
N PRO A 173 2.25 -6.70 18.21
CA PRO A 173 0.90 -6.27 18.61
C PRO A 173 0.53 -4.80 18.32
N ILE A 174 1.22 -4.12 17.41
CA ILE A 174 1.01 -2.69 17.13
C ILE A 174 -0.29 -2.51 16.33
N PRO A 175 -1.06 -1.40 16.53
CA PRO A 175 -2.26 -1.14 15.74
C PRO A 175 -1.99 -1.18 14.23
N GLU A 176 -2.81 -1.95 13.50
CA GLU A 176 -2.68 -2.13 12.05
C GLU A 176 -2.81 -0.82 11.27
N ASP A 177 -3.64 0.10 11.78
CA ASP A 177 -3.84 1.44 11.22
C ASP A 177 -2.54 2.24 11.15
N ASN A 178 -1.72 2.19 12.21
CA ASN A 178 -0.45 2.93 12.27
C ASN A 178 0.55 2.39 11.24
N SER A 179 0.61 1.07 11.06
CA SER A 179 1.46 0.42 10.07
C SER A 179 1.05 0.76 8.63
N ALA A 180 -0.25 0.66 8.33
CA ALA A 180 -0.79 0.98 7.01
C ALA A 180 -0.62 2.48 6.67
N ALA A 181 -0.84 3.37 7.65
CA ALA A 181 -0.67 4.81 7.47
C ALA A 181 0.77 5.17 7.06
N LEU A 182 1.77 4.60 7.74
CA LEU A 182 3.18 4.85 7.42
C LEU A 182 3.56 4.32 6.04
N MET A 183 3.07 3.13 5.66
CA MET A 183 3.25 2.53 4.34
C MET A 183 2.69 3.40 3.21
N LEU A 184 1.44 3.86 3.36
CA LEU A 184 0.78 4.71 2.37
C LEU A 184 1.43 6.10 2.31
N PHE A 185 1.79 6.69 3.45
CA PHE A 185 2.48 7.97 3.51
C PHE A 185 3.81 7.94 2.72
N LEU A 186 4.65 6.93 2.95
CA LEU A 186 5.88 6.76 2.17
C LEU A 186 5.60 6.41 0.70
N GLY A 187 4.51 5.70 0.40
CA GLY A 187 4.08 5.44 -0.97
C GLY A 187 3.79 6.73 -1.75
N GLN A 188 3.10 7.69 -1.12
CA GLN A 188 2.85 8.99 -1.74
C GLN A 188 4.13 9.80 -1.94
N MET A 189 5.06 9.77 -0.98
CA MET A 189 6.37 10.42 -1.11
C MET A 189 7.17 9.86 -2.30
N TRP A 190 7.21 8.54 -2.44
CA TRP A 190 7.82 7.88 -3.61
C TRP A 190 7.10 8.23 -4.91
N GLY A 191 5.77 8.29 -4.90
CA GLY A 191 4.98 8.65 -6.09
C GLY A 191 5.28 10.07 -6.58
N ILE A 192 5.31 11.05 -5.68
CA ILE A 192 5.68 12.43 -6.04
C ILE A 192 7.09 12.48 -6.61
N MET A 193 8.06 11.83 -5.94
CA MET A 193 9.45 11.76 -6.41
C MET A 193 9.55 11.15 -7.82
N PHE A 194 8.87 10.03 -8.07
CA PHE A 194 8.84 9.39 -9.37
C PHE A 194 8.21 10.27 -10.45
N ILE A 195 7.10 10.94 -10.17
CA ILE A 195 6.45 11.85 -11.14
C ILE A 195 7.44 12.91 -11.61
N PHE A 196 8.13 13.59 -10.70
CA PHE A 196 9.10 14.62 -11.06
C PHE A 196 10.27 14.05 -11.87
N VAL A 197 10.87 12.95 -11.43
CA VAL A 197 12.02 12.38 -12.13
C VAL A 197 11.62 11.82 -13.49
N PHE A 198 10.49 11.13 -13.60
CA PHE A 198 10.03 10.61 -14.88
C PHE A 198 9.67 11.71 -15.88
N ASN A 199 8.98 12.77 -15.45
CA ASN A 199 8.71 13.93 -16.32
C ASN A 199 10.03 14.53 -16.82
N HIS A 200 11.00 14.75 -15.93
CA HIS A 200 12.31 15.26 -16.30
C HIS A 200 13.06 14.35 -17.29
N LEU A 201 12.97 13.03 -17.10
CA LEU A 201 13.58 12.06 -18.02
C LEU A 201 12.90 12.07 -19.39
N LEU A 202 11.56 12.15 -19.43
CA LEU A 202 10.79 12.18 -20.68
C LEU A 202 11.03 13.48 -21.47
N GLU A 203 11.25 14.60 -20.79
CA GLU A 203 11.55 15.90 -21.43
C GLU A 203 12.97 15.96 -22.01
N ASN A 204 13.97 15.50 -21.27
CA ASN A 204 15.39 15.63 -21.67
C ASN A 204 15.85 14.51 -22.60
N TRP A 205 15.24 13.33 -22.48
CA TRP A 205 15.51 12.18 -23.32
C TRP A 205 14.18 11.75 -23.94
N PRO A 206 13.63 12.56 -24.87
CA PRO A 206 12.41 12.19 -25.55
C PRO A 206 12.62 10.79 -26.11
N VAL A 207 11.71 9.88 -25.71
CA VAL A 207 11.65 8.50 -26.18
C VAL A 207 11.94 8.56 -27.68
N SER A 208 13.14 8.09 -28.05
CA SER A 208 13.73 8.44 -29.34
C SER A 208 12.73 8.14 -30.45
N MET A 209 12.79 8.90 -31.54
CA MET A 209 11.95 8.86 -32.77
C MET A 209 11.68 7.46 -33.37
N HIS A 210 12.13 6.39 -32.74
CA HIS A 210 11.73 5.00 -32.87
C HIS A 210 11.46 4.45 -31.46
N CYS A 211 10.19 4.22 -31.09
CA CYS A 211 9.76 3.61 -29.80
C CYS A 211 10.27 2.17 -29.56
N THR A 212 11.26 1.72 -30.31
CA THR A 212 11.74 0.34 -30.41
C THR A 212 12.81 -0.04 -29.39
N SER A 213 13.24 0.86 -28.51
CA SER A 213 14.30 0.56 -27.55
C SER A 213 13.78 0.49 -26.11
N ILE A 214 13.75 -0.73 -25.58
CA ILE A 214 13.65 -1.09 -24.15
C ILE A 214 14.66 -0.31 -23.27
N VAL A 215 15.66 0.32 -23.88
CA VAL A 215 16.77 1.08 -23.26
C VAL A 215 16.50 2.60 -23.20
N THR A 216 15.25 3.05 -23.06
CA THR A 216 15.02 4.44 -22.65
C THR A 216 15.36 4.60 -21.18
N PRO A 217 15.95 5.74 -20.75
CA PRO A 217 16.30 5.96 -19.34
C PRO A 217 15.07 5.87 -18.43
N PHE A 218 13.89 6.27 -18.92
CA PHE A 218 12.61 6.09 -18.24
C PHE A 218 12.29 4.60 -17.99
N ALA A 219 12.28 3.78 -19.06
CA ALA A 219 12.01 2.34 -18.97
C ALA A 219 13.02 1.63 -18.07
N GLY A 220 14.30 1.98 -18.20
CA GLY A 220 15.38 1.45 -17.36
C GLY A 220 15.18 1.76 -15.88
N MET A 221 14.85 3.01 -15.54
CA MET A 221 14.63 3.40 -14.15
C MET A 221 13.36 2.79 -13.55
N MET A 222 12.29 2.65 -14.36
CA MET A 222 11.04 2.01 -13.97
C MET A 222 11.22 0.51 -13.70
N LEU A 223 11.97 -0.20 -14.56
CA LEU A 223 12.31 -1.61 -14.35
C LEU A 223 13.28 -1.79 -13.19
N PHE A 224 14.29 -0.92 -13.06
CA PHE A 224 15.25 -0.98 -11.97
C PHE A 224 14.58 -0.79 -10.61
N SER A 225 13.65 0.18 -10.47
CA SER A 225 12.96 0.42 -9.21
C SER A 225 12.06 -0.76 -8.81
N LEU A 226 11.30 -1.32 -9.76
CA LEU A 226 10.51 -2.53 -9.55
C LEU A 226 11.37 -3.75 -9.24
N ALA A 227 12.48 -3.94 -9.93
CA ALA A 227 13.41 -5.03 -9.70
C ALA A 227 14.11 -4.89 -8.34
N ALA A 228 14.48 -3.68 -7.94
CA ALA A 228 15.04 -3.40 -6.62
C ALA A 228 14.01 -3.68 -5.52
N ALA A 229 12.75 -3.23 -5.70
CA ALA A 229 11.66 -3.55 -4.78
C ALA A 229 11.42 -5.06 -4.69
N SER A 230 11.42 -5.76 -5.83
CA SER A 230 11.29 -7.22 -5.90
C SER A 230 12.45 -7.91 -5.18
N ALA A 231 13.70 -7.51 -5.42
CA ALA A 231 14.87 -8.08 -4.76
C ALA A 231 14.81 -7.90 -3.24
N VAL A 232 14.45 -6.71 -2.76
CA VAL A 232 14.28 -6.43 -1.32
C VAL A 232 13.15 -7.28 -0.72
N MET A 233 12.05 -7.46 -1.44
CA MET A 233 10.93 -8.32 -1.03
C MET A 233 11.26 -9.81 -1.10
N LEU A 234 12.15 -10.25 -1.99
CA LEU A 234 12.60 -11.64 -2.05
C LEU A 234 13.50 -11.97 -0.85
N LEU A 235 14.30 -11.00 -0.38
CA LEU A 235 15.11 -11.06 0.85
C LEU A 235 14.27 -10.95 2.14
N PHE A 236 12.96 -10.82 2.03
CA PHE A 236 12.04 -10.86 3.17
C PHE A 236 11.94 -12.29 3.72
N GLY A 237 12.25 -12.45 5.01
CA GLY A 237 12.12 -13.70 5.76
C GLY A 237 10.67 -13.94 6.17
N LYS A 238 10.22 -15.20 6.17
CA LYS A 238 8.88 -15.59 6.63
C LYS A 238 8.79 -15.45 8.15
N ASP A 239 8.39 -14.29 8.66
CA ASP A 239 8.17 -14.08 10.10
C ASP A 239 6.68 -13.85 10.40
N TYR A 240 5.91 -14.95 10.45
CA TYR A 240 4.49 -14.92 10.81
C TYR A 240 4.28 -14.76 12.32
N ARG A 241 4.39 -13.54 12.84
CA ARG A 241 4.31 -13.28 14.29
C ARG A 241 2.91 -13.51 14.87
N ARG A 242 1.85 -13.10 14.16
CA ARG A 242 0.45 -13.30 14.62
C ARG A 242 0.01 -14.76 14.63
N GLN A 243 0.27 -15.51 13.56
CA GLN A 243 -0.07 -16.94 13.51
C GLN A 243 0.68 -17.76 14.57
N SER A 244 1.94 -17.39 14.86
CA SER A 244 2.73 -18.01 15.93
C SER A 244 2.16 -17.70 17.32
N ALA A 245 1.66 -16.47 17.53
CA ALA A 245 1.01 -16.09 18.78
C ALA A 245 -0.35 -16.81 18.97
N GLU A 246 -1.16 -16.93 17.92
CA GLU A 246 -2.42 -17.68 17.94
C GLU A 246 -2.18 -19.18 18.20
N THR A 247 -1.20 -19.79 17.52
CA THR A 247 -0.82 -21.20 17.72
C THR A 247 -0.34 -21.45 19.16
N SER A 248 0.47 -20.54 19.71
CA SER A 248 0.96 -20.64 21.10
C SER A 248 -0.17 -20.51 22.11
N LYS A 249 -1.15 -19.62 21.86
CA LYS A 249 -2.32 -19.46 22.74
C LYS A 249 -3.22 -20.69 22.72
N SER A 250 -3.46 -21.27 21.54
CA SER A 250 -4.19 -22.55 21.40
C SER A 250 -3.47 -23.71 22.06
N ALA A 251 -2.14 -23.80 21.93
CA ALA A 251 -1.34 -24.82 22.61
C ALA A 251 -1.40 -24.68 24.14
N ASN A 252 -1.35 -23.45 24.66
CA ASN A 252 -1.43 -23.21 26.10
C ASN A 252 -2.80 -23.55 26.66
N ILE A 253 -3.89 -23.19 25.96
CA ILE A 253 -5.26 -23.58 26.34
C ILE A 253 -5.42 -25.10 26.36
N GLN A 254 -4.85 -25.80 25.38
CA GLN A 254 -4.93 -27.25 25.31
C GLN A 254 -4.10 -27.94 26.41
N HIS A 255 -2.94 -27.37 26.75
CA HIS A 255 -2.13 -27.82 27.88
C HIS A 255 -2.85 -27.61 29.22
N ASP A 256 -3.46 -26.45 29.44
CA ASP A 256 -4.25 -26.14 30.64
C ASP A 256 -5.48 -27.06 30.76
N ALA A 257 -6.17 -27.34 29.64
CA ALA A 257 -7.29 -28.27 29.61
C ALA A 257 -6.88 -29.72 29.93
N MET A 258 -5.72 -30.16 29.43
CA MET A 258 -5.20 -31.51 29.72
C MET A 258 -4.72 -31.63 31.17
N GLY A 259 -4.06 -30.59 31.71
CA GLY A 259 -3.68 -30.52 33.12
C GLY A 259 -4.87 -30.55 34.08
N ALA A 260 -5.95 -29.83 33.73
CA ALA A 260 -7.20 -29.87 34.49
C ALA A 260 -7.83 -31.28 34.46
N ALA A 261 -7.88 -31.94 33.31
CA ALA A 261 -8.42 -33.31 33.20
C ALA A 261 -7.64 -34.34 34.02
N LEU A 262 -6.30 -34.27 34.02
CA LEU A 262 -5.44 -35.13 34.84
C LEU A 262 -5.58 -34.87 36.34
N GLY A 263 -5.76 -33.61 36.76
CA GLY A 263 -6.01 -33.24 38.15
C GLY A 263 -7.31 -33.82 38.70
N THR A 264 -8.39 -33.86 37.89
CA THR A 264 -9.68 -34.42 38.31
C THR A 264 -9.65 -35.94 38.51
N HIS A 265 -8.81 -36.67 37.76
CA HIS A 265 -8.67 -38.12 37.89
C HIS A 265 -7.87 -38.57 39.13
N VAL A 266 -6.96 -37.73 39.63
CA VAL A 266 -6.17 -38.01 40.86
C VAL A 266 -6.97 -37.74 42.13
N VAL A 267 -8.01 -36.89 42.08
CA VAL A 267 -8.86 -36.57 43.24
C VAL A 267 -10.01 -37.57 43.43
N LEU A 268 -10.30 -38.40 42.42
CA LEU A 268 -11.37 -39.40 42.42
C LEU A 268 -10.90 -40.85 42.66
N ALA A 269 -9.60 -41.06 42.93
CA ALA A 269 -8.99 -42.35 43.27
C ALA A 269 -8.50 -42.33 44.73
#